data_AF-A0A9P8N4K7-F1
#
_entry.id   AF-A0A9P8N4K7-F1
#
_cell.length_a   1.000
_cell.length_b   1.000
_cell.length_c   1.000
_cell.angle_alpha   90.00
_cell.angle_beta   90.00
_cell.angle_gamma   90.00
#
_symmetry.space_group_name_H-M   'P 1'
#
loop_
_entity.id
_entity.type
_entity.pdbx_description
1 polymer ?
#
loop_
_entity_poly.entity_id
_entity_poly.type
_entity_poly.pdbx_seq_one_letter_code
_entity_poly.pdbx_strand_id
1 'polypeptide(L)'
;MDFERQGRAADLAITSIWPAVAIESAATQQFTTASPAERDHLRKPTIFSDAILAILAAPPALVNGQLLLDEDFLRAHAGVSDFAKYSLVPGTVPRRIMPQLLPDLSVAEQADEGRRIDSSKRAKL
;
A
#
# COMPACT_ATOMS: atom_id res chain seq x y z
N MET A 1 14.05 10.19 -0.91
CA MET A 1 14.29 8.73 -1.00
C MET A 1 15.57 8.43 -1.78
N ASP A 2 16.23 7.29 -1.56
CA ASP A 2 17.52 6.98 -2.22
C ASP A 2 17.47 7.03 -3.75
N PHE A 3 16.35 6.66 -4.37
CA PHE A 3 16.21 6.71 -5.82
C PHE A 3 16.15 8.13 -6.39
N GLU A 4 15.59 9.10 -5.67
CA GLU A 4 15.66 10.52 -6.07
C GLU A 4 17.10 11.00 -6.07
N ARG A 5 17.84 10.67 -5.03
CA ARG A 5 19.25 11.04 -4.86
C ARG A 5 20.17 10.41 -5.89
N GLN A 6 19.83 9.20 -6.32
CA GLN A 6 20.55 8.50 -7.39
C GLN A 6 20.19 9.02 -8.79
N GLY A 7 19.28 9.99 -8.91
CA GLY A 7 18.76 10.46 -10.21
C GLY A 7 17.87 9.44 -10.90
N ARG A 8 17.31 8.48 -10.16
CA ARG A 8 16.52 7.34 -10.64
C ARG A 8 15.04 7.43 -10.31
N ALA A 9 14.58 8.55 -9.75
CA ALA A 9 13.17 8.74 -9.40
C ALA A 9 12.21 8.76 -10.60
N ALA A 10 12.73 8.98 -11.80
CA ALA A 10 11.94 8.87 -13.02
C ALA A 10 11.61 7.41 -13.37
N ASP A 11 12.47 6.46 -12.97
CA ASP A 11 12.44 5.08 -13.46
C ASP A 11 12.16 4.05 -12.36
N LEU A 12 12.44 4.38 -11.10
CA LEU A 12 12.25 3.51 -9.96
C LEU A 12 11.42 4.16 -8.85
N ALA A 13 10.61 3.31 -8.22
CA ALA A 13 9.90 3.63 -7.00
C ALA A 13 10.04 2.48 -5.98
N ILE A 14 10.06 2.83 -4.70
CA ILE A 14 9.77 1.91 -3.60
C ILE A 14 8.48 2.37 -2.96
N THR A 15 7.50 1.48 -2.85
CA THR A 15 6.17 1.80 -2.35
C THR A 15 5.73 0.70 -1.40
N SER A 16 5.18 1.10 -0.25
CA SER A 16 4.48 0.18 0.63
C SER A 16 2.97 0.28 0.39
N ILE A 17 2.26 -0.84 0.53
CA ILE A 17 0.81 -0.89 0.42
C ILE A 17 0.24 -1.78 1.52
N TRP A 18 -0.89 -1.38 2.09
CA TRP A 18 -1.64 -2.13 3.09
C TRP A 18 -3.14 -2.11 2.77
N PRO A 19 -3.91 -3.15 3.11
CA PRO A 19 -5.34 -3.12 2.87
C PRO A 19 -6.06 -2.25 3.93
N ALA A 20 -6.96 -1.38 3.49
CA ALA A 20 -7.75 -0.51 4.39
C ALA A 20 -8.78 -1.31 5.23
N VAL A 21 -9.17 -2.49 4.71
CA VAL A 21 -10.15 -3.43 5.27
C VAL A 21 -9.53 -4.83 5.25
N ALA A 22 -9.92 -5.71 6.18
CA ALA A 22 -9.42 -7.08 6.19
C ALA A 22 -9.73 -7.86 4.88
N ILE A 23 -8.82 -8.73 4.46
CA ILE A 23 -8.88 -9.44 3.17
C ILE A 23 -9.02 -10.95 3.40
N GLU A 24 -9.90 -11.61 2.65
CA GLU A 24 -10.01 -13.07 2.62
C GLU A 24 -8.69 -13.71 2.16
N SER A 25 -8.11 -14.53 3.03
CA SER A 25 -6.90 -15.30 2.78
C SER A 25 -6.84 -16.54 3.68
N ALA A 26 -5.83 -17.39 3.46
CA ALA A 26 -5.55 -18.50 4.37
C ALA A 26 -5.30 -18.03 5.82
N ALA A 27 -4.74 -16.83 6.00
CA ALA A 27 -4.48 -16.27 7.34
C ALA A 27 -5.77 -15.88 8.07
N THR A 28 -6.80 -15.46 7.34
CA THR A 28 -8.11 -15.12 7.93
C THR A 28 -9.02 -16.34 8.09
N GLN A 29 -8.69 -17.47 7.48
CA GLN A 29 -9.54 -18.66 7.44
C GLN A 29 -9.89 -19.18 8.84
N GLN A 30 -8.93 -19.19 9.77
CA GLN A 30 -9.17 -19.64 11.14
C GLN A 30 -10.31 -18.87 11.83
N PHE A 31 -10.39 -17.56 11.61
CA PHE A 31 -11.43 -16.71 12.21
C PHE A 31 -12.79 -16.98 11.56
N THR A 32 -12.82 -17.11 10.23
CA THR A 32 -14.06 -17.41 9.50
C THR A 32 -14.60 -18.83 9.75
N THR A 33 -13.73 -19.79 10.06
CA THR A 33 -14.15 -21.15 10.45
C THR A 33 -14.72 -21.16 11.86
N ALA A 34 -14.09 -20.42 12.79
CA ALA A 34 -14.58 -20.30 14.16
C ALA A 34 -15.90 -19.50 14.25
N SER A 35 -16.03 -18.47 13.41
CA SER A 35 -17.22 -17.62 13.32
C SER A 35 -17.50 -17.26 11.85
N PRO A 36 -18.45 -17.96 11.18
CA PRO A 36 -18.80 -17.67 9.79
C PRO A 36 -19.25 -16.23 9.52
N ALA A 37 -19.76 -15.53 10.54
CA ALA A 37 -20.14 -14.12 10.45
C ALA A 37 -18.94 -13.19 10.17
N GLU A 38 -17.71 -13.59 10.50
CA GLU A 38 -16.51 -12.78 10.21
C GLU A 38 -16.30 -12.55 8.72
N ARG A 39 -16.89 -13.40 7.86
CA ARG A 39 -16.85 -13.23 6.41
C ARG A 39 -17.47 -11.91 5.95
N ASP A 40 -18.43 -11.38 6.69
CA ASP A 40 -19.12 -10.11 6.39
C ASP A 40 -18.18 -8.90 6.55
N HIS A 41 -17.06 -9.08 7.26
CA HIS A 41 -16.04 -8.06 7.51
C HIS A 41 -14.83 -8.16 6.59
N LEU A 42 -14.85 -9.07 5.60
CA LEU A 42 -13.74 -9.27 4.68
C LEU A 42 -14.05 -8.74 3.28
N ARG A 43 -12.99 -8.30 2.59
CA ARG A 43 -12.99 -8.08 1.15
C ARG A 43 -12.28 -9.22 0.42
N LYS A 44 -12.63 -9.39 -0.85
CA LYS A 44 -11.93 -10.27 -1.79
C LYS A 44 -10.52 -9.75 -2.03
N PRO A 45 -9.52 -10.64 -2.20
CA PRO A 45 -8.13 -10.25 -2.44
C PRO A 45 -7.93 -9.46 -3.74
N THR A 46 -8.90 -9.50 -4.67
CA THR A 46 -8.83 -8.77 -5.95
C THR A 46 -8.72 -7.26 -5.79
N ILE A 47 -9.17 -6.67 -4.68
CA ILE A 47 -8.93 -5.23 -4.43
C ILE A 47 -7.45 -4.91 -4.30
N PHE A 48 -6.71 -5.78 -3.62
CA PHE A 48 -5.28 -5.59 -3.40
C PHE A 48 -4.52 -5.75 -4.72
N SER A 49 -4.93 -6.72 -5.55
CA SER A 49 -4.41 -6.89 -6.91
C SER A 49 -4.67 -5.67 -7.80
N ASP A 50 -5.91 -5.16 -7.80
CA ASP A 50 -6.27 -3.98 -8.60
C ASP A 50 -5.47 -2.74 -8.15
N ALA A 51 -5.28 -2.56 -6.83
CA ALA A 51 -4.45 -1.49 -6.30
C ALA A 51 -2.98 -1.62 -6.72
N ILE A 52 -2.40 -2.83 -6.68
CA ILE A 52 -1.03 -3.07 -7.17
C ILE A 52 -0.91 -2.74 -8.65
N LEU A 53 -1.87 -3.18 -9.48
CA LEU A 53 -1.86 -2.88 -10.92
C LEU A 53 -1.94 -1.37 -11.18
N ALA A 54 -2.77 -0.66 -10.42
CA ALA A 54 -2.85 0.80 -10.51
C ALA A 54 -1.53 1.48 -10.06
N ILE A 55 -0.88 0.99 -9.01
CA ILE A 55 0.42 1.49 -8.54
C ILE A 55 1.51 1.29 -9.61
N LEU A 56 1.54 0.10 -10.22
CA LEU A 56 2.51 -0.24 -11.27
C LEU A 56 2.31 0.61 -12.54
N ALA A 57 1.07 1.01 -12.84
CA ALA A 57 0.75 1.88 -13.96
C ALA A 57 0.99 3.37 -13.67
N ALA A 58 1.18 3.75 -12.41
CA ALA A 58 1.38 5.13 -12.01
C ALA A 58 2.81 5.62 -12.30
N PRO A 59 3.02 6.94 -12.51
CA PRO A 59 4.35 7.50 -12.60
C PRO A 59 5.19 7.17 -11.34
N PRO A 60 6.45 6.73 -11.46
CA PRO A 60 7.27 6.38 -10.30
C PRO A 60 7.37 7.49 -9.25
N ALA A 61 7.47 8.74 -9.69
CA ALA A 61 7.50 9.92 -8.81
C ALA A 61 6.23 10.09 -7.96
N LEU A 62 5.08 9.55 -8.37
CA LEU A 62 3.83 9.60 -7.60
C LEU A 62 3.85 8.61 -6.42
N VAL A 63 4.42 7.42 -6.65
CA VAL A 63 4.30 6.29 -5.72
C VAL A 63 5.57 6.04 -4.90
N ASN A 64 6.71 6.61 -5.29
CA ASN A 64 7.96 6.46 -4.58
C ASN A 64 7.90 7.04 -3.16
N GLY A 65 8.35 6.25 -2.17
CA GLY A 65 8.33 6.62 -0.75
C GLY A 65 6.95 6.61 -0.09
N GLN A 66 5.90 6.21 -0.79
CA GLN A 66 4.53 6.25 -0.26
C GLN A 66 4.19 5.04 0.61
N LEU A 67 3.29 5.28 1.57
CA LEU A 67 2.61 4.28 2.38
C LEU A 67 1.13 4.29 2.00
N LEU A 68 0.75 3.41 1.07
CA LEU A 68 -0.56 3.46 0.43
C LEU A 68 -1.57 2.53 1.09
N LEU A 69 -2.83 2.90 1.00
CA LEU A 69 -3.97 2.03 1.28
C LEU A 69 -4.71 1.73 -0.03
N ASP A 70 -5.06 0.46 -0.24
CA ASP A 70 -5.69 -0.04 -1.47
C ASP A 70 -6.91 0.78 -1.90
N GLU A 71 -7.88 0.97 -1.02
CA GLU A 71 -9.09 1.76 -1.28
C GLU A 71 -8.79 3.21 -1.65
N ASP A 72 -7.86 3.83 -0.93
CA ASP A 72 -7.63 5.25 -1.03
C ASP A 72 -6.84 5.55 -2.31
N PHE A 73 -5.89 4.69 -2.65
CA PHE A 73 -5.17 4.79 -3.92
C PHE A 73 -6.09 4.54 -5.11
N LEU A 74 -6.92 3.49 -5.07
CA LEU A 74 -7.90 3.21 -6.13
C LEU A 74 -8.91 4.36 -6.31
N ARG A 75 -9.34 4.98 -5.22
CA ARG A 75 -10.24 6.13 -5.27
C ARG A 75 -9.58 7.36 -5.88
N ALA A 76 -8.37 7.68 -5.43
CA ALA A 76 -7.66 8.88 -5.87
C ALA A 76 -7.10 8.77 -7.29
N HIS A 77 -6.67 7.58 -7.73
CA HIS A 77 -5.88 7.43 -8.94
C HIS A 77 -6.48 6.46 -9.99
N ALA A 78 -7.45 5.63 -9.62
CA ALA A 78 -8.13 4.71 -10.54
C ALA A 78 -9.63 5.00 -10.72
N GLY A 79 -10.15 6.08 -10.12
CA GLY A 79 -11.55 6.50 -10.26
C GLY A 79 -12.56 5.56 -9.61
N VAL A 80 -12.12 4.68 -8.71
CA VAL A 80 -13.00 3.71 -8.04
C VAL A 80 -13.72 4.39 -6.88
N SER A 81 -15.03 4.60 -7.01
CA SER A 81 -15.88 5.16 -5.93
C SER A 81 -16.72 4.11 -5.22
N ASP A 82 -17.11 3.05 -5.93
CA ASP A 82 -17.88 1.92 -5.39
C ASP A 82 -16.99 0.70 -5.17
N PHE A 83 -16.89 0.29 -3.91
CA PHE A 83 -16.09 -0.84 -3.47
C PHE A 83 -16.93 -2.08 -3.14
N ALA A 84 -18.26 -2.04 -3.30
CA ALA A 84 -19.15 -3.15 -2.97
C ALA A 84 -18.81 -4.44 -3.75
N LYS A 85 -18.26 -4.30 -4.98
CA LYS A 85 -17.78 -5.45 -5.79
C LYS A 85 -16.69 -6.27 -5.09
N TYR A 86 -15.93 -5.64 -4.19
CA TYR A 86 -14.86 -6.27 -3.43
C TYR A 86 -15.36 -6.87 -2.12
N SER A 87 -16.59 -6.62 -1.65
CA SER A 87 -17.10 -7.32 -0.47
C SER A 87 -17.09 -8.83 -0.71
N LEU A 88 -16.60 -9.59 0.28
CA LEU A 88 -16.57 -11.05 0.18
C LEU A 88 -17.99 -11.62 0.12
N VAL A 89 -18.85 -11.13 1.02
CA VAL A 89 -20.28 -11.43 1.05
C VAL A 89 -21.03 -10.28 0.37
N PRO A 90 -21.80 -10.52 -0.72
CA PRO A 90 -22.54 -9.46 -1.38
C PRO A 90 -23.53 -8.75 -0.44
N GLY A 91 -23.59 -7.42 -0.53
CA GLY A 91 -24.47 -6.59 0.29
C GLY A 91 -23.90 -6.19 1.66
N THR A 92 -22.75 -6.72 2.07
CA THR A 92 -22.07 -6.29 3.30
C THR A 92 -21.19 -5.07 3.06
N VAL A 93 -20.98 -4.29 4.12
CA VAL A 93 -20.05 -3.17 4.16
C VAL A 93 -18.96 -3.48 5.19
N PRO A 94 -17.88 -4.17 4.78
CA PRO A 94 -16.75 -4.47 5.65
C PRO A 94 -16.19 -3.25 6.37
N ARG A 95 -15.91 -3.38 7.67
CA ARG A 95 -15.40 -2.28 8.51
C ARG A 95 -13.96 -1.94 8.13
N ARG A 96 -13.69 -0.66 7.92
CA ARG A 96 -12.33 -0.12 7.78
C ARG A 96 -11.52 -0.32 9.07
N ILE A 97 -10.31 -0.86 8.93
CA ILE A 97 -9.40 -1.12 10.05
C ILE A 97 -8.23 -0.14 10.13
N MET A 98 -7.98 0.61 9.05
CA MET A 98 -6.94 1.64 8.98
C MET A 98 -7.52 3.07 9.13
N PRO A 99 -6.75 4.05 9.64
CA PRO A 99 -7.16 5.45 9.62
C PRO A 99 -7.49 5.93 8.20
N GLN A 100 -8.47 6.81 8.06
CA GLN A 100 -8.77 7.46 6.77
C GLN A 100 -7.68 8.48 6.38
N LEU A 101 -7.06 9.11 7.38
CA LEU A 101 -5.92 10.00 7.22
C LEU A 101 -4.79 9.44 8.08
N LEU A 102 -3.66 9.12 7.44
CA LEU A 102 -2.44 8.73 8.14
C LEU A 102 -1.72 9.98 8.66
N PRO A 103 -1.05 9.91 9.82
CA PRO A 103 -0.19 10.99 10.26
C PRO A 103 0.95 11.18 9.25
N ASP A 104 1.35 12.43 9.06
CA ASP A 104 2.62 12.69 8.38
C ASP A 104 3.76 12.24 9.32
N LEU A 105 4.59 11.33 8.82
CA LEU A 105 5.76 10.80 9.52
C LEU A 105 7.05 11.48 9.08
N SER A 106 6.97 12.55 8.28
CA SER A 106 8.11 13.35 7.89
C SER A 106 8.74 14.05 9.11
N VAL A 107 10.07 14.23 9.04
CA VAL A 107 10.86 14.93 10.05
C VAL A 107 11.69 16.02 9.36
N ALA A 108 12.13 17.03 10.12
CA ALA A 108 12.87 18.17 9.56
C ALA A 108 14.18 17.72 8.87
N GLU A 109 14.81 16.68 9.41
CA GLU A 109 16.06 16.10 8.96
C GLU A 109 15.88 15.02 7.88
N GLN A 110 14.67 14.81 7.34
CA GLN A 110 14.40 13.74 6.37
C GLN A 110 15.29 13.83 5.11
N ALA A 111 15.76 15.04 4.79
CA ALA A 111 16.70 15.31 3.71
C ALA A 111 18.17 15.45 4.15
N ASP A 112 18.47 15.43 5.46
CA ASP A 112 19.83 15.50 5.98
C ASP A 112 20.45 14.09 6.00
N GLU A 113 21.42 13.87 5.10
CA GLU A 113 22.08 12.58 4.91
C GLU A 113 23.34 12.42 5.76
N GLY A 114 23.76 13.46 6.48
CA GLY A 114 25.07 13.50 7.10
C GLY A 114 26.19 13.12 6.11
N ARG A 115 27.17 12.34 6.56
CA ARG A 115 28.29 11.88 5.72
C ARG A 115 27.98 10.53 5.08
N ARG A 116 27.70 10.53 3.78
CA ARG A 116 27.45 9.30 3.00
C ARG A 116 28.69 8.43 2.87
N ILE A 117 28.53 7.13 3.12
CA ILE A 117 29.54 6.09 2.89
C ILE A 117 28.95 5.06 1.92
N ASP A 118 29.58 4.92 0.75
CA ASP A 118 29.21 3.91 -0.26
C ASP A 118 30.20 2.75 -0.18
N SER A 119 29.78 1.65 0.47
CA SER A 119 30.61 0.46 0.64
C SER A 119 30.90 -0.27 -0.67
N SER A 120 30.07 -0.08 -1.71
CA SER A 120 30.28 -0.68 -3.03
C SER A 120 31.43 -0.05 -3.81
N LYS A 121 31.79 1.20 -3.47
CA LYS A 121 32.91 1.95 -4.07
C LYS A 121 34.20 1.87 -3.27
N ARG A 122 34.20 1.14 -2.14
CA ARG A 122 35.40 0.96 -1.32
C ARG A 122 36.37 0.05 -2.09
N ALA A 123 37.61 0.49 -2.27
CA ALA A 123 38.65 -0.35 -2.85
C ALA A 123 38.74 -1.66 -2.04
N LYS A 124 38.73 -2.81 -2.74
CA LYS A 124 38.99 -4.09 -2.08
C LYS A 124 40.43 -4.03 -1.55
N LEU A 125 40.58 -4.35 -0.26
CA LEU A 125 41.88 -4.52 0.41
C LEU A 125 42.67 -5.66 -0.24
#